data_AF-A0A0L0LFN3-F1
#
_entry.id   AF-A0A0L0LFN3-F1
#
_cell.length_a   1.000
_cell.length_b   1.000
_cell.length_c   1.000
_cell.angle_alpha   90.00
_cell.angle_beta   90.00
_cell.angle_gamma   90.00
#
_symmetry.space_group_name_H-M   'P 1'
#
loop_
_entity.id
_entity.type
_entity.pdbx_description
1 polymer ?
#
loop_
_entity_poly.entity_id
_entity_poly.type
_entity_poly.pdbx_seq_one_letter_code
_entity_poly.pdbx_strand_id
1 'polypeptide(L)'
;MTHTKKPQWSLISMLVILAVGVVIFFRPGGIEDSYPVATSTPSVVGQSTNTFPTKEPLYGAIALRIGEVGVFRNLSITPKVVVEDSRCPMDAQCIWSGRFRVAVEVVSAMGTSTQTMEVGDSMTTEAEEIKFVNVIPGNKSASGISLGEYRMTFEVSKKEISTKPTPAPISKKCFVGGCSGQICSDRTDMVSTCEWRSDYACYQTAKCEVQAGGQCGWTQTNELQMCLENPPAL
;
A
#
# COMPACT_ATOMS: atom_id res chain seq x y z
N MET A 1 9.01 40.44 -63.22
CA MET A 1 10.29 39.69 -63.12
C MET A 1 10.10 38.57 -62.08
N THR A 2 10.68 37.37 -62.30
CA THR A 2 10.87 36.24 -61.33
C THR A 2 9.69 35.89 -60.40
N HIS A 3 8.94 34.79 -60.48
CA HIS A 3 9.12 33.45 -61.07
C HIS A 3 10.11 32.50 -60.34
N THR A 4 9.59 31.76 -59.34
CA THR A 4 10.20 30.60 -58.65
C THR A 4 9.11 29.53 -58.37
N LYS A 5 8.83 28.63 -59.33
CA LYS A 5 9.26 27.20 -59.38
C LYS A 5 8.98 26.33 -58.12
N LYS A 6 7.81 25.64 -58.13
CA LYS A 6 7.52 24.17 -58.09
C LYS A 6 8.59 23.21 -57.48
N PRO A 7 8.21 22.09 -56.81
CA PRO A 7 7.44 20.95 -57.40
C PRO A 7 6.31 20.35 -56.47
N GLN A 8 5.23 19.68 -56.92
CA GLN A 8 5.10 18.40 -57.68
C GLN A 8 5.78 17.24 -56.91
N TRP A 9 5.15 16.18 -56.42
CA TRP A 9 4.01 15.34 -56.85
C TRP A 9 3.35 14.72 -55.58
N SER A 10 2.19 14.03 -55.58
CA SER A 10 1.21 13.70 -56.63
C SER A 10 -0.20 13.48 -56.02
N LEU A 11 -1.20 13.31 -56.88
CA LEU A 11 -2.53 12.75 -56.60
C LEU A 11 -2.88 11.81 -57.76
N ILE A 12 -3.32 10.58 -57.48
CA ILE A 12 -3.78 9.63 -58.51
C ILE A 12 -5.21 9.21 -58.17
N SER A 13 -6.15 9.60 -59.03
CA SER A 13 -7.55 9.15 -59.05
C SER A 13 -7.61 7.61 -59.17
N MET A 14 -8.49 6.87 -58.48
CA MET A 14 -9.97 6.92 -58.48
C MET A 14 -10.63 6.58 -59.83
N LEU A 15 -11.47 5.53 -59.79
CA LEU A 15 -12.60 5.15 -60.68
C LEU A 15 -12.39 4.29 -61.94
N VAL A 16 -13.14 3.17 -61.96
CA VAL A 16 -13.99 2.51 -63.02
C VAL A 16 -13.95 0.98 -62.73
N ILE A 17 -14.95 0.24 -62.21
CA ILE A 17 -16.44 0.16 -62.27
C ILE A 17 -16.98 -0.91 -63.25
N LEU A 18 -17.88 -1.79 -62.75
CA LEU A 18 -18.71 -2.85 -63.40
C LEU A 18 -17.99 -4.12 -63.92
N ALA A 19 -18.60 -5.31 -64.06
CA ALA A 19 -19.73 -6.00 -63.37
C ALA A 19 -19.90 -7.43 -63.95
N VAL A 20 -20.65 -8.31 -63.28
CA VAL A 20 -21.08 -9.68 -63.73
C VAL A 20 -19.92 -10.71 -63.79
N GLY A 21 -20.01 -11.94 -63.29
CA GLY A 21 -21.07 -12.66 -62.56
C GLY A 21 -20.73 -14.17 -62.52
N VAL A 22 -21.64 -15.01 -61.99
CA VAL A 22 -21.61 -16.50 -62.04
C VAL A 22 -20.58 -17.18 -61.10
N VAL A 23 -20.82 -18.30 -60.38
CA VAL A 23 -21.99 -18.92 -59.71
C VAL A 23 -21.53 -20.28 -59.10
N ILE A 24 -21.99 -20.66 -57.89
CA ILE A 24 -21.77 -22.00 -57.22
C ILE A 24 -20.28 -22.21 -56.78
N PHE A 25 -19.90 -22.67 -55.57
CA PHE A 25 -20.41 -23.79 -54.75
C PHE A 25 -20.60 -23.44 -53.27
N PHE A 26 -21.85 -23.55 -52.79
CA PHE A 26 -22.09 -24.07 -51.44
C PHE A 26 -21.90 -25.59 -51.46
N ARG A 27 -21.21 -26.16 -50.47
CA ARG A 27 -21.21 -27.61 -50.20
C ARG A 27 -21.69 -27.86 -48.77
N PRO A 28 -22.85 -28.52 -48.57
CA PRO A 28 -23.32 -28.91 -47.25
C PRO A 28 -22.83 -30.32 -46.88
N GLY A 29 -22.87 -30.62 -45.58
CA GLY A 29 -23.25 -31.95 -45.07
C GLY A 29 -22.15 -33.00 -44.89
N GLY A 30 -21.89 -33.31 -43.62
CA GLY A 30 -21.90 -34.70 -43.12
C GLY A 30 -20.72 -35.61 -43.48
N ILE A 31 -19.89 -35.88 -42.48
CA ILE A 31 -19.46 -37.25 -42.19
C ILE A 31 -19.69 -37.52 -40.70
N GLU A 32 -20.46 -38.59 -40.44
CA GLU A 32 -20.63 -39.18 -39.13
C GLU A 32 -19.47 -40.16 -38.90
N ASP A 33 -18.60 -39.90 -37.92
CA ASP A 33 -17.75 -40.93 -37.36
C ASP A 33 -18.29 -41.29 -35.98
N SER A 34 -18.72 -42.55 -35.88
CA SER A 34 -19.26 -43.17 -34.67
C SER A 34 -18.18 -44.02 -33.98
N TYR A 35 -18.59 -44.90 -33.05
CA TYR A 35 -17.73 -45.78 -32.22
C TYR A 35 -17.02 -45.12 -31.01
N PRO A 36 -16.77 -45.89 -29.93
CA PRO A 36 -17.81 -46.60 -29.19
C PRO A 36 -17.75 -46.33 -27.68
N VAL A 37 -18.80 -46.77 -26.97
CA VAL A 37 -18.94 -46.68 -25.51
C VAL A 37 -17.79 -47.39 -24.77
N ALA A 38 -17.15 -46.69 -23.84
CA ALA A 38 -16.37 -47.28 -22.76
C ALA A 38 -16.94 -46.82 -21.40
N THR A 39 -17.51 -47.77 -20.66
CA THR A 39 -18.12 -47.56 -19.35
C THR A 39 -17.08 -47.51 -18.24
N SER A 40 -17.03 -46.41 -17.48
CA SER A 40 -16.49 -46.41 -16.10
C SER A 40 -17.02 -45.25 -15.24
N THR A 41 -18.20 -45.47 -14.64
CA THR A 41 -18.58 -44.89 -13.34
C THR A 41 -17.54 -45.31 -12.27
N PRO A 42 -17.26 -44.53 -11.20
CA PRO A 42 -18.16 -43.59 -10.57
C PRO A 42 -17.65 -42.16 -10.34
N SER A 43 -18.62 -41.27 -10.12
CA SER A 43 -18.40 -39.93 -9.57
C SER A 43 -17.67 -40.01 -8.23
N VAL A 44 -16.39 -39.65 -8.21
CA VAL A 44 -15.79 -39.12 -6.97
C VAL A 44 -16.41 -37.75 -6.77
N VAL A 45 -17.45 -37.69 -5.94
CA VAL A 45 -17.93 -36.43 -5.36
C VAL A 45 -16.80 -35.91 -4.48
N GLY A 46 -15.91 -35.14 -5.09
CA GLY A 46 -14.96 -34.30 -4.39
C GLY A 46 -15.75 -33.28 -3.59
N GLN A 47 -16.11 -33.66 -2.35
CA GLN A 47 -16.53 -32.70 -1.34
C GLN A 47 -15.34 -31.77 -1.09
N SER A 48 -15.29 -30.68 -1.85
CA SER A 48 -14.69 -29.44 -1.34
C SER A 48 -15.50 -29.05 -0.13
N THR A 49 -15.10 -29.58 1.02
CA THR A 49 -15.54 -29.12 2.32
C THR A 49 -15.09 -27.67 2.43
N ASN A 50 -15.97 -26.75 2.03
CA ASN A 50 -15.89 -25.33 2.38
C ASN A 50 -16.15 -25.19 3.88
N THR A 51 -15.24 -25.75 4.67
CA THR A 51 -15.00 -25.36 6.05
C THR A 51 -14.37 -23.99 5.98
N PHE A 52 -15.21 -22.96 5.81
CA PHE A 52 -14.80 -21.58 6.01
C PHE A 52 -14.22 -21.47 7.43
N PRO A 53 -12.93 -21.17 7.61
CA PRO A 53 -12.40 -20.95 8.94
C PRO A 53 -13.04 -19.67 9.49
N THR A 54 -13.92 -19.79 10.48
CA THR A 54 -14.76 -18.72 11.04
C THR A 54 -13.98 -17.68 11.87
N LYS A 55 -12.77 -17.32 11.43
CA LYS A 55 -11.92 -16.29 12.04
C LYS A 55 -11.04 -15.64 10.98
N GLU A 56 -11.67 -14.87 10.10
CA GLU A 56 -10.94 -13.95 9.21
C GLU A 56 -10.04 -13.03 10.05
N PRO A 57 -8.78 -12.83 9.63
CA PRO A 57 -7.87 -11.92 10.32
C PRO A 57 -8.43 -10.49 10.25
N LEU A 58 -8.20 -9.72 11.32
CA LEU A 58 -8.46 -8.29 11.30
C LEU A 58 -7.33 -7.57 10.53
N TYR A 59 -6.09 -8.00 10.76
CA TYR A 59 -4.84 -7.47 10.21
C TYR A 59 -3.85 -8.62 9.99
N GLY A 60 -2.84 -8.41 9.15
CA GLY A 60 -1.76 -9.36 8.90
C GLY A 60 -1.33 -9.44 7.43
N ALA A 61 -0.38 -10.32 7.14
CA ALA A 61 0.10 -10.57 5.78
C ALA A 61 -0.64 -11.74 5.11
N ILE A 62 -0.97 -11.60 3.83
CA ILE A 62 -1.56 -12.65 2.99
C ILE A 62 -0.87 -12.70 1.62
N ALA A 63 -0.57 -13.89 1.12
CA ALA A 63 0.04 -14.09 -0.20
C ALA A 63 -0.99 -14.63 -1.19
N LEU A 64 -1.29 -13.85 -2.23
CA LEU A 64 -2.38 -14.09 -3.19
C LEU A 64 -1.85 -14.28 -4.61
N ARG A 65 -2.52 -15.13 -5.39
CA ARG A 65 -2.38 -15.19 -6.85
C ARG A 65 -3.26 -14.17 -7.56
N ILE A 66 -3.06 -14.04 -8.87
CA ILE A 66 -3.99 -13.34 -9.76
C ILE A 66 -5.37 -14.02 -9.69
N GLY A 67 -6.41 -13.24 -9.41
CA GLY A 67 -7.79 -13.69 -9.23
C GLY A 67 -8.11 -14.30 -7.86
N GLU A 68 -7.13 -14.47 -6.97
CA GLU A 68 -7.34 -15.00 -5.63
C GLU A 68 -7.81 -13.89 -4.68
N VAL A 69 -8.90 -14.13 -3.95
CA VAL A 69 -9.50 -13.16 -3.03
C VAL A 69 -8.97 -13.38 -1.62
N GLY A 70 -8.17 -12.44 -1.12
CA GLY A 70 -7.79 -12.39 0.28
C GLY A 70 -8.85 -11.67 1.10
N VAL A 71 -9.42 -12.32 2.11
CA VAL A 71 -10.50 -11.76 2.94
C VAL A 71 -9.99 -11.43 4.35
N PHE A 72 -10.24 -10.20 4.76
CA PHE A 72 -10.09 -9.70 6.13
C PHE A 72 -11.47 -9.24 6.62
N ARG A 73 -11.64 -9.09 7.93
CA ARG A 73 -12.94 -8.74 8.55
C ARG A 73 -13.66 -7.53 7.92
N ASN A 74 -12.92 -6.52 7.50
CA ASN A 74 -13.45 -5.23 7.04
C ASN A 74 -13.27 -5.02 5.52
N LEU A 75 -12.43 -5.82 4.86
CA LEU A 75 -12.05 -5.60 3.46
C LEU A 75 -11.62 -6.89 2.76
N SER A 76 -11.72 -6.91 1.45
CA SER A 76 -11.10 -7.95 0.62
C SER A 76 -10.15 -7.34 -0.41
N ILE A 77 -9.11 -8.11 -0.76
CA ILE A 77 -8.04 -7.73 -1.69
C ILE A 77 -7.99 -8.79 -2.79
N THR A 78 -8.07 -8.37 -4.06
CA THR A 78 -8.00 -9.26 -5.22
C THR A 78 -7.02 -8.70 -6.26
N PRO A 79 -5.84 -9.33 -6.46
CA PRO A 79 -4.94 -8.97 -7.55
C PRO A 79 -5.57 -9.35 -8.90
N LYS A 80 -5.86 -8.39 -9.78
CA LYS A 80 -6.62 -8.61 -11.02
C LYS A 80 -5.73 -8.92 -12.22
N VAL A 81 -4.65 -8.18 -12.40
CA VAL A 81 -3.73 -8.34 -13.55
C VAL A 81 -2.36 -7.72 -13.27
N VAL A 82 -1.29 -8.38 -13.72
CA VAL A 82 0.07 -7.80 -13.73
C VAL A 82 0.14 -6.76 -14.85
N VAL A 83 0.40 -5.50 -14.48
CA VAL A 83 0.45 -4.35 -15.40
C VAL A 83 1.86 -4.17 -15.97
N GLU A 84 2.89 -4.44 -15.16
CA GLU A 84 4.30 -4.38 -15.58
C GLU A 84 5.11 -5.42 -14.78
N ASP A 85 5.99 -6.18 -15.43
CA ASP A 85 7.07 -6.92 -14.78
C ASP A 85 8.37 -6.67 -15.56
N SER A 86 9.05 -5.59 -15.22
CA SER A 86 10.34 -5.18 -15.79
C SER A 86 11.53 -5.48 -14.86
N ARG A 87 11.29 -6.16 -13.73
CA ARG A 87 12.31 -6.45 -12.70
C ARG A 87 13.57 -7.07 -13.29
N CYS A 88 14.72 -6.62 -12.80
CA CYS A 88 16.00 -7.15 -13.25
C CYS A 88 16.15 -8.62 -12.84
N PRO A 89 16.38 -9.55 -13.78
CA PRO A 89 16.63 -10.95 -13.45
C PRO A 89 18.07 -11.14 -12.93
N MET A 90 18.30 -12.15 -12.10
CA MET A 90 19.58 -12.38 -11.42
C MET A 90 20.75 -12.74 -12.36
N ASP A 91 20.44 -13.15 -13.59
CA ASP A 91 21.39 -13.48 -14.65
C ASP A 91 21.69 -12.30 -15.60
N ALA A 92 21.10 -11.12 -15.37
CA ALA A 92 21.33 -9.92 -16.19
C ALA A 92 21.97 -8.76 -15.41
N GLN A 93 22.74 -7.94 -16.12
CA GLN A 93 23.23 -6.65 -15.62
C GLN A 93 22.34 -5.53 -16.17
N CYS A 94 21.29 -5.18 -15.42
CA CYS A 94 20.38 -4.10 -15.82
C CYS A 94 20.96 -2.73 -15.48
N ILE A 95 20.89 -1.79 -16.43
CA ILE A 95 21.27 -0.38 -16.24
C ILE A 95 20.21 0.37 -15.42
N TRP A 96 18.98 -0.15 -15.35
CA TRP A 96 17.82 0.48 -14.71
C TRP A 96 17.19 -0.45 -13.66
N SER A 97 16.74 0.12 -12.54
CA SER A 97 15.95 -0.57 -11.53
C SER A 97 14.54 -0.85 -12.05
N GLY A 98 14.38 -1.98 -12.74
CA GLY A 98 13.07 -2.47 -13.18
C GLY A 98 12.15 -2.83 -12.02
N ARG A 99 10.84 -2.84 -12.29
CA ARG A 99 9.77 -2.85 -11.28
C ARG A 99 8.69 -3.89 -11.57
N PHE A 100 7.86 -4.18 -10.57
CA PHE A 100 6.68 -5.03 -10.70
C PHE A 100 5.45 -4.27 -10.26
N ARG A 101 4.46 -4.16 -11.15
CA ARG A 101 3.21 -3.43 -10.95
C ARG A 101 2.01 -4.33 -11.19
N VAL A 102 1.04 -4.30 -10.27
CA VAL A 102 -0.19 -5.11 -10.33
C VAL A 102 -1.41 -4.24 -10.08
N ALA A 103 -2.47 -4.44 -10.86
CA ALA A 103 -3.77 -3.86 -10.58
C ALA A 103 -4.46 -4.68 -9.48
N VAL A 104 -4.75 -4.03 -8.35
CA VAL A 104 -5.36 -4.62 -7.17
C VAL A 104 -6.74 -4.01 -6.98
N GLU A 105 -7.76 -4.85 -6.90
CA GLU A 105 -9.11 -4.49 -6.51
C GLU A 105 -9.26 -4.66 -5.00
N VAL A 106 -9.72 -3.63 -4.32
CA VAL A 106 -10.00 -3.61 -2.89
C VAL A 106 -11.47 -3.29 -2.68
N VAL A 107 -12.17 -4.12 -1.92
CA VAL A 107 -13.55 -3.88 -1.48
C VAL A 107 -13.51 -3.54 0.00
N SER A 108 -14.10 -2.41 0.39
CA SER A 108 -14.08 -1.82 1.74
C SER A 108 -15.44 -1.20 2.07
N ALA A 109 -15.63 -0.62 3.27
CA ALA A 109 -16.88 0.10 3.57
C ALA A 109 -17.02 1.39 2.74
N MET A 110 -15.91 1.96 2.24
CA MET A 110 -15.92 3.04 1.23
C MET A 110 -16.34 2.58 -0.18
N GLY A 111 -16.51 1.27 -0.40
CA GLY A 111 -16.85 0.66 -1.69
C GLY A 111 -15.67 -0.05 -2.36
N THR A 112 -15.81 -0.28 -3.67
CA THR A 112 -14.81 -0.98 -4.49
C THR A 112 -13.89 0.01 -5.20
N SER A 113 -12.58 -0.15 -5.05
CA SER A 113 -11.55 0.62 -5.76
C SER A 113 -10.55 -0.32 -6.43
N THR A 114 -10.13 0.00 -7.65
CA THR A 114 -9.06 -0.73 -8.35
C THR A 114 -7.91 0.22 -8.63
N GLN A 115 -6.72 -0.09 -8.10
CA GLN A 115 -5.53 0.75 -8.21
C GLN A 115 -4.32 -0.09 -8.61
N THR A 116 -3.34 0.53 -9.30
CA THR A 116 -2.08 -0.15 -9.63
C THR A 116 -1.07 0.10 -8.53
N MET A 117 -0.56 -0.97 -7.92
CA MET A 117 0.50 -0.93 -6.89
C MET A 117 1.83 -1.45 -7.46
N GLU A 118 2.92 -0.78 -7.12
CA GLU A 118 4.30 -1.26 -7.22
C GLU A 118 4.75 -1.93 -5.90
N VAL A 119 5.76 -2.80 -5.95
CA VAL A 119 6.30 -3.43 -4.72
C VAL A 119 6.92 -2.35 -3.84
N GLY A 120 6.43 -2.26 -2.59
CA GLY A 120 6.77 -1.20 -1.65
C GLY A 120 5.69 -0.12 -1.51
N ASP A 121 4.73 -0.04 -2.44
CA ASP A 121 3.62 0.92 -2.34
C ASP A 121 2.69 0.58 -1.16
N SER A 122 2.10 1.64 -0.61
CA SER A 122 0.99 1.57 0.34
C SER A 122 -0.22 2.36 -0.18
N MET A 123 -1.42 1.84 0.09
CA MET A 123 -2.67 2.57 -0.05
C MET A 123 -3.44 2.54 1.28
N THR A 124 -4.40 3.44 1.46
CA THR A 124 -5.24 3.47 2.65
C THR A 124 -6.72 3.48 2.32
N THR A 125 -7.51 2.68 3.03
CA THR A 125 -8.98 2.75 3.09
C THR A 125 -9.41 3.79 4.13
N GLU A 126 -10.64 3.72 4.61
CA GLU A 126 -11.14 4.44 5.79
C GLU A 126 -10.31 4.17 7.06
N ALA A 127 -9.99 2.91 7.35
CA ALA A 127 -9.47 2.45 8.65
C ALA A 127 -8.25 1.52 8.55
N GLU A 128 -7.82 1.15 7.35
CA GLU A 128 -6.72 0.23 7.09
C GLU A 128 -5.65 0.84 6.17
N GLU A 129 -4.41 0.41 6.37
CA GLU A 129 -3.28 0.62 5.46
C GLU A 129 -2.95 -0.74 4.82
N ILE A 130 -2.84 -0.77 3.49
CA ILE A 130 -2.56 -1.97 2.70
C ILE A 130 -1.22 -1.75 1.99
N LYS A 131 -0.22 -2.58 2.29
CA LYS A 131 1.13 -2.54 1.71
C LYS A 131 1.33 -3.70 0.77
N PHE A 132 1.89 -3.47 -0.41
CA PHE A 132 2.33 -4.54 -1.30
C PHE A 132 3.81 -4.87 -1.02
N VAL A 133 4.05 -5.82 -0.12
CA VAL A 133 5.36 -5.99 0.52
C VAL A 133 6.34 -6.92 -0.21
N ASN A 134 5.84 -7.88 -1.00
CA ASN A 134 6.68 -8.85 -1.70
C ASN A 134 5.96 -9.50 -2.89
N VAL A 135 6.71 -10.00 -3.87
CA VAL A 135 6.20 -10.86 -4.94
C VAL A 135 7.18 -11.99 -5.23
N ILE A 136 6.67 -13.23 -5.17
CA ILE A 136 7.40 -14.45 -5.48
C ILE A 136 6.91 -15.00 -6.84
N PRO A 137 7.82 -15.48 -7.72
CA PRO A 137 9.26 -15.36 -7.61
C PRO A 137 9.72 -13.90 -7.74
N GLY A 138 10.80 -13.57 -7.04
CA GLY A 138 11.40 -12.23 -7.00
C GLY A 138 12.15 -11.90 -8.28
N ASN A 139 13.41 -11.45 -8.17
CA ASN A 139 14.31 -11.32 -9.31
C ASN A 139 14.49 -12.72 -9.93
N LYS A 140 13.97 -12.94 -11.15
CA LYS A 140 13.92 -14.26 -11.80
C LYS A 140 15.26 -14.61 -12.45
N SER A 141 15.41 -15.84 -12.94
CA SER A 141 16.29 -16.11 -14.10
C SER A 141 15.43 -16.14 -15.37
N ALA A 142 16.05 -15.95 -16.54
CA ALA A 142 15.35 -15.81 -17.81
C ALA A 142 14.66 -17.11 -18.28
N SER A 143 13.43 -17.36 -17.83
CA SER A 143 12.52 -18.38 -18.37
C SER A 143 11.06 -18.01 -18.11
N GLY A 144 10.19 -18.28 -19.09
CA GLY A 144 8.80 -17.81 -19.10
C GLY A 144 7.96 -18.39 -17.95
N ILE A 145 7.42 -17.50 -17.11
CA ILE A 145 6.58 -17.86 -15.96
C ILE A 145 5.12 -17.55 -16.29
N SER A 146 4.23 -18.52 -16.08
CA SER A 146 2.78 -18.34 -16.22
C SER A 146 2.24 -17.35 -15.19
N LEU A 147 1.26 -16.52 -15.58
CA LEU A 147 0.67 -15.49 -14.70
C LEU A 147 0.07 -16.06 -13.40
N GLY A 148 -0.26 -17.35 -13.35
CA GLY A 148 -0.78 -18.03 -12.16
C GLY A 148 0.25 -18.41 -11.09
N GLU A 149 1.55 -18.29 -11.40
CA GLU A 149 2.64 -18.63 -10.45
C GLU A 149 3.07 -17.46 -9.56
N TYR A 150 2.63 -16.23 -9.85
CA TYR A 150 2.90 -15.09 -8.98
C TYR A 150 2.17 -15.23 -7.66
N ARG A 151 2.91 -15.05 -6.56
CA ARG A 151 2.37 -14.88 -5.20
C ARG A 151 2.74 -13.50 -4.72
N MET A 152 1.74 -12.62 -4.66
CA MET A 152 1.87 -11.23 -4.22
C MET A 152 1.45 -11.15 -2.77
N THR A 153 2.38 -10.75 -1.90
CA THR A 153 2.15 -10.62 -0.47
C THR A 153 1.68 -9.20 -0.15
N PHE A 154 0.49 -9.10 0.41
CA PHE A 154 -0.09 -7.86 0.92
C PHE A 154 -0.10 -7.91 2.44
N GLU A 155 0.31 -6.82 3.08
CA GLU A 155 0.21 -6.64 4.53
C GLU A 155 -0.87 -5.60 4.83
N VAL A 156 -1.86 -5.98 5.63
CA VAL A 156 -2.95 -5.11 6.06
C VAL A 156 -2.75 -4.77 7.53
N SER A 157 -2.57 -3.50 7.82
CA SER A 157 -2.45 -2.96 9.18
C SER A 157 -3.58 -1.96 9.45
N LYS A 158 -3.82 -1.66 10.73
CA LYS A 158 -4.67 -0.53 11.10
C LYS A 158 -4.05 0.75 10.52
N LYS A 159 -4.86 1.57 9.85
CA LYS A 159 -4.49 2.94 9.52
C LYS A 159 -4.38 3.68 10.85
N GLU A 160 -3.16 4.05 11.24
CA GLU A 160 -3.00 4.99 12.33
C GLU A 160 -3.48 6.36 11.85
N ILE A 161 -4.79 6.59 12.03
CA ILE A 161 -5.42 7.89 11.88
C ILE A 161 -4.58 8.86 12.71
N SER A 162 -4.05 9.91 12.08
CA SER A 162 -3.19 10.90 12.75
C SER A 162 -3.94 11.81 13.75
N THR A 163 -5.06 11.32 14.29
CA THR A 163 -5.26 11.44 15.73
C THR A 163 -4.08 10.77 16.44
N LYS A 164 -3.00 11.56 16.64
CA LYS A 164 -2.10 11.41 17.80
C LYS A 164 -2.98 10.93 18.96
N PRO A 165 -2.66 9.81 19.65
CA PRO A 165 -3.45 9.40 20.79
C PRO A 165 -3.35 10.51 21.83
N THR A 166 -4.35 11.41 21.84
CA THR A 166 -4.71 12.20 23.00
C THR A 166 -4.98 11.16 24.06
N PRO A 167 -4.12 11.04 25.10
CA PRO A 167 -4.36 10.04 26.11
C PRO A 167 -5.77 10.31 26.64
N ALA A 168 -6.58 9.25 26.75
CA ALA A 168 -7.75 9.30 27.61
C ALA A 168 -7.32 9.90 28.97
N PRO A 169 -8.20 10.61 29.70
CA PRO A 169 -7.83 11.33 30.91
C PRO A 169 -7.51 10.37 32.07
N ILE A 170 -6.37 9.67 31.95
CA ILE A 170 -5.53 9.23 33.05
C ILE A 170 -5.27 10.50 33.85
N SER A 171 -5.50 10.46 35.16
CA SER A 171 -5.18 11.56 36.06
C SER A 171 -3.69 11.91 35.92
N LYS A 172 -3.40 12.96 35.16
CA LYS A 172 -2.04 13.30 34.76
C LYS A 172 -1.24 13.69 36.01
N LYS A 173 -0.35 12.79 36.42
CA LYS A 173 0.70 13.11 37.38
C LYS A 173 1.81 13.79 36.60
N CYS A 174 2.25 14.94 37.11
CA CYS A 174 3.38 15.65 36.55
C CYS A 174 4.65 15.21 37.27
N PHE A 175 5.72 15.06 36.50
CA PHE A 175 7.01 14.57 36.95
C PHE A 175 8.08 15.59 36.59
N VAL A 176 8.99 15.82 37.54
CA VAL A 176 10.22 16.57 37.32
C VAL A 176 11.26 15.64 36.72
N GLY A 177 11.92 16.09 35.66
CA GLY A 177 12.92 15.35 34.91
C GLY A 177 13.93 16.28 34.24
N GLY A 178 14.66 15.76 33.25
CA GLY A 178 15.87 16.41 32.72
C GLY A 178 17.08 16.25 33.64
N CYS A 179 18.28 16.44 33.10
CA CYS A 179 19.54 16.16 33.80
C CYS A 179 19.79 17.08 35.02
N SER A 180 19.13 18.24 35.08
CA SER A 180 19.25 19.23 36.15
C SER A 180 17.90 19.54 36.82
N GLY A 181 16.88 18.70 36.62
CA GLY A 181 15.53 18.90 37.16
C GLY A 181 14.74 20.03 36.48
N GLN A 182 15.11 20.46 35.28
CA GLN A 182 14.52 21.60 34.58
C GLN A 182 13.25 21.28 33.77
N ILE A 183 12.92 20.00 33.55
CA ILE A 183 11.72 19.60 32.80
C ILE A 183 10.58 19.27 33.77
N CYS A 184 9.41 19.87 33.55
CA CYS A 184 8.15 19.39 34.10
C CYS A 184 7.30 18.78 32.97
N SER A 185 6.88 17.52 33.09
CA SER A 185 6.09 16.85 32.04
C SER A 185 5.15 15.76 32.57
N ASP A 186 4.28 15.21 31.72
CA ASP A 186 3.45 14.04 32.03
C ASP A 186 4.16 12.70 31.78
N ARG A 187 5.48 12.71 31.57
CA ARG A 187 6.33 11.56 31.29
C ARG A 187 7.49 11.45 32.30
N THR A 188 7.79 10.23 32.75
CA THR A 188 8.89 9.95 33.68
C THR A 188 10.25 9.76 32.98
N ASP A 189 10.27 9.61 31.67
CA ASP A 189 11.45 9.28 30.85
C ASP A 189 12.00 10.47 30.05
N MET A 190 11.57 11.69 30.39
CA MET A 190 12.05 12.91 29.73
C MET A 190 13.46 13.27 30.19
N VAL A 191 14.43 13.09 29.28
CA VAL A 191 15.83 13.47 29.45
C VAL A 191 16.13 14.75 28.66
N SER A 192 16.97 15.61 29.23
CA SER A 192 17.59 16.75 28.55
C SER A 192 19.09 16.48 28.35
N THR A 193 19.73 17.30 27.53
CA THR A 193 21.19 17.47 27.58
C THR A 193 21.62 17.94 28.97
N CYS A 194 22.75 17.41 29.46
CA CYS A 194 23.35 17.83 30.73
C CYS A 194 24.12 19.16 30.58
N GLU A 195 23.45 20.18 30.06
CA GLU A 195 23.97 21.54 30.05
C GLU A 195 23.96 22.12 31.47
N TRP A 196 24.99 22.88 31.83
CA TRP A 196 25.08 23.52 33.14
C TRP A 196 24.73 25.00 33.03
N ARG A 197 23.51 25.37 33.44
CA ARG A 197 23.00 26.75 33.41
C ARG A 197 22.43 27.15 34.76
N SER A 198 22.60 28.42 35.12
CA SER A 198 22.17 28.99 36.42
C SER A 198 20.66 29.01 36.61
N ASP A 199 19.90 29.23 35.53
CA ASP A 199 18.44 29.26 35.55
C ASP A 199 17.81 27.91 35.95
N TYR A 200 18.54 26.80 35.85
CA TYR A 200 18.05 25.50 36.28
C TYR A 200 17.89 25.39 37.81
N ALA A 201 18.63 26.18 38.60
CA ALA A 201 18.46 26.25 40.04
C ALA A 201 17.05 26.76 40.43
N CYS A 202 16.46 27.64 39.63
CA CYS A 202 15.13 28.20 39.88
C CYS A 202 14.01 27.16 39.82
N TYR A 203 14.19 26.05 39.10
CA TYR A 203 13.19 24.99 39.01
C TYR A 203 13.22 24.01 40.20
N GLN A 204 14.29 23.99 41.00
CA GLN A 204 14.43 23.05 42.12
C GLN A 204 13.37 23.24 43.23
N THR A 205 12.88 24.47 43.39
CA THR A 205 11.81 24.83 44.34
C THR A 205 10.48 25.16 43.67
N ALA A 206 10.42 25.11 42.34
CA ALA A 206 9.21 25.39 41.57
C ALA A 206 8.19 24.24 41.67
N LYS A 207 6.91 24.56 41.45
CA LYS A 207 5.84 23.56 41.42
C LYS A 207 5.67 23.03 40.00
N CYS A 208 5.75 21.70 39.85
CA CYS A 208 5.46 20.99 38.61
C CYS A 208 4.07 20.38 38.70
N GLU A 209 3.08 20.98 38.02
CA GLU A 209 1.68 20.56 38.10
C GLU A 209 0.91 20.75 36.78
N VAL A 210 -0.32 20.24 36.74
CA VAL A 210 -1.20 20.36 35.57
C VAL A 210 -1.72 21.78 35.48
N GLN A 211 -1.31 22.49 34.42
CA GLN A 211 -1.72 23.86 34.13
C GLN A 211 -3.16 23.90 33.59
N ALA A 212 -3.76 25.09 33.53
CA ALA A 212 -5.15 25.28 33.06
C ALA A 212 -5.44 24.70 31.66
N GLY A 213 -4.43 24.55 30.80
CA GLY A 213 -4.52 23.90 29.49
C GLY A 213 -4.44 22.35 29.51
N GLY A 214 -4.47 21.69 30.67
CA GLY A 214 -4.39 20.22 30.78
C GLY A 214 -3.01 19.62 30.48
N GLN A 215 -1.97 20.45 30.46
CA GLN A 215 -0.57 20.07 30.23
C GLN A 215 0.22 20.24 31.52
N CYS A 216 1.19 19.37 31.78
CA CYS A 216 2.14 19.57 32.87
C CYS A 216 3.09 20.73 32.54
N GLY A 217 3.38 21.56 33.54
CA GLY A 217 4.30 22.68 33.42
C GLY A 217 4.70 23.26 34.77
N TRP A 218 5.68 24.16 34.74
CA TRP A 218 6.12 24.90 35.91
C TRP A 218 5.14 26.04 36.22
N THR A 219 4.58 26.02 37.43
CA THR A 219 3.66 27.07 37.90
C THR A 219 4.42 28.39 37.98
N GLN A 220 3.94 29.37 37.20
CA GLN A 220 4.55 30.68 37.06
C GLN A 220 4.24 31.55 38.29
N THR A 221 4.93 31.28 39.40
CA THR A 221 4.90 32.13 40.59
C THR A 221 5.85 33.32 40.42
N ASN A 222 5.62 34.40 41.18
CA ASN A 222 6.48 35.58 41.14
C ASN A 222 7.93 35.23 41.54
N GLU A 223 8.10 34.31 42.49
CA GLU A 223 9.42 33.83 42.94
C GLU A 223 10.17 33.12 41.81
N LEU A 224 9.48 32.28 41.02
CA LEU A 224 10.07 31.62 39.87
C LEU A 224 10.45 32.64 38.79
N GLN A 225 9.54 33.58 38.46
CA GLN A 225 9.79 34.59 37.43
C GLN A 225 10.99 35.48 37.79
N MET A 226 11.03 36.03 39.01
CA MET A 226 12.17 36.84 39.46
C MET A 226 13.49 36.08 39.47
N CYS A 227 13.47 34.78 39.79
CA CYS A 227 14.66 33.92 39.72
C CYS A 227 15.10 33.68 38.27
N LEU A 228 14.18 33.45 37.33
CA LEU A 228 14.53 33.28 35.92
C LEU A 228 15.05 34.58 35.27
N GLU A 229 14.60 35.75 35.73
CA GLU A 229 15.13 37.05 35.33
C GLU A 229 16.50 37.35 35.94
N ASN A 230 16.75 36.91 37.18
CA ASN A 230 18.00 37.15 37.93
C ASN A 230 18.51 35.84 38.57
N PRO A 231 19.00 34.88 37.76
CA PRO A 231 19.34 33.56 38.26
C PRO A 231 20.59 33.58 39.13
N PRO A 232 20.71 32.68 40.13
CA PRO A 232 21.86 32.63 41.02
C PRO A 232 23.16 32.37 40.25
N ALA A 233 24.26 32.98 40.70
CA ALA A 233 25.57 32.75 40.11
C ALA A 233 26.00 31.28 40.25
N LEU A 234 26.74 30.79 39.25
CA LEU A 234 27.32 29.45 39.18
C LEU A 234 28.61 29.31 39.99
#